data_AF-A0A3C1GGL5-F1
#
_entry.id   AF-A0A3C1GGL5-F1
#
_cell.length_a   1.000
_cell.length_b   1.000
_cell.length_c   1.000
_cell.angle_alpha   90.00
_cell.angle_beta   90.00
_cell.angle_gamma   90.00
#
_symmetry.space_group_name_H-M   'P 1'
#
loop_
_entity.id
_entity.type
_entity.pdbx_description
1 polymer ?
#
loop_
_entity_poly.entity_id
_entity_poly.type
_entity_poly.pdbx_seq_one_letter_code
_entity_poly.pdbx_strand_id
1 'polypeptide(L)' 'MVRSRKPSTLNSYLAGRGVSQNALARELGISAIFLSEIRRGKRTPSLALAIRIAKHCRVPIESLVPAVHTSPTSSTEAA' A
#
# COMPACT_ATOMS: atom_id res chain seq x y z
N MET A 1 -14.64 15.08 -5.86
CA MET A 1 -13.19 14.81 -5.69
C MET A 1 -12.94 14.31 -4.26
N VAL A 2 -13.00 12.99 -4.00
CA VAL A 2 -12.62 12.45 -2.68
C VAL A 2 -11.69 11.26 -2.89
N ARG A 3 -10.39 11.53 -2.96
CA ARG A 3 -9.39 10.48 -2.76
C ARG A 3 -9.17 10.42 -1.25
N SER A 4 -9.87 9.52 -0.55
CA SER A 4 -9.57 9.18 0.85
C SER A 4 -8.15 8.63 0.94
N ARG A 5 -7.16 9.53 1.03
CA ARG A 5 -5.79 9.18 1.33
C ARG A 5 -5.73 8.88 2.83
N LYS A 6 -5.97 7.63 3.23
CA LYS A 6 -5.31 7.16 4.45
C LYS A 6 -3.81 7.41 4.22
N PRO A 7 -3.10 8.17 5.07
CA PRO A 7 -1.66 8.31 4.94
C PRO A 7 -1.09 6.89 5.02
N SER A 8 -0.43 6.45 3.96
CA SER A 8 0.06 5.07 3.88
C SER A 8 1.02 4.82 5.03
N THR A 9 0.72 3.83 5.87
CA THR A 9 1.43 3.49 7.12
C THR A 9 2.95 3.36 6.92
N LEU A 10 3.38 3.02 5.70
CA LEU A 10 4.77 3.00 5.28
C LEU A 10 5.49 4.35 5.41
N ASN A 11 4.80 5.47 5.22
CA ASN A 11 5.38 6.81 5.38
C ASN A 11 5.77 7.07 6.83
N SER A 12 4.90 6.71 7.77
CA SER A 12 5.17 6.84 9.20
C SER A 12 6.31 5.94 9.63
N TYR A 13 6.38 4.72 9.09
CA TYR A 13 7.51 3.80 9.33
C TYR A 13 8.84 4.39 8.82
N LEU A 14 8.89 4.93 7.61
CA LEU A 14 10.10 5.55 7.06
C LEU A 14 10.52 6.78 7.87
N ALA A 15 9.58 7.64 8.25
CA ALA A 15 9.83 8.83 9.05
C ALA A 15 10.34 8.49 10.46
N GLY A 16 9.74 7.50 11.12
CA GLY A 16 10.13 7.08 12.47
C GLY A 16 11.48 6.35 12.55
N ARG A 17 11.91 5.73 11.45
CA ARG A 17 13.16 4.93 11.41
C ARG A 17 14.33 5.65 10.74
N GLY A 18 14.09 6.82 10.12
CA GLY A 18 15.11 7.57 9.36
C GLY A 18 15.62 6.83 8.11
N VAL A 19 14.89 5.81 7.66
CA VAL A 19 15.30 4.93 6.55
C VAL A 19 14.81 5.54 5.23
N SER A 20 15.67 5.59 4.22
CA SER A 20 15.28 6.06 2.89
C SER A 20 14.45 5.00 2.14
N GLN A 21 13.61 5.44 1.20
CA GLN A 21 12.84 4.52 0.35
C GLN A 21 13.76 3.53 -0.39
N ASN A 22 14.93 3.99 -0.85
CA ASN A 22 15.88 3.14 -1.56
C ASN A 22 16.48 2.08 -0.64
N ALA A 23 16.79 2.42 0.61
CA ALA A 23 17.28 1.45 1.58
C ALA A 23 16.22 0.38 1.88
N LEU A 24 14.97 0.80 2.14
CA LEU A 24 13.86 -0.14 2.36
C LEU A 24 13.62 -1.05 1.15
N ALA A 25 13.70 -0.51 -0.07
CA ALA A 25 13.55 -1.31 -1.29
C ALA A 25 14.66 -2.36 -1.42
N ARG A 26 15.91 -2.01 -1.09
CA ARG A 26 17.04 -2.94 -1.08
C ARG A 26 16.86 -4.04 -0.02
N GLU A 27 16.43 -3.69 1.19
CA GLU A 27 16.13 -4.65 2.26
C GLU A 27 15.03 -5.64 1.86
N LEU A 28 14.03 -5.14 1.12
CA LEU A 28 12.94 -5.96 0.59
C LEU A 28 13.29 -6.68 -0.73
N GLY A 29 14.50 -6.48 -1.27
CA GLY A 29 14.91 -7.09 -2.54
C GLY A 29 14.02 -6.71 -3.73
N ILE A 30 13.49 -5.48 -3.75
CA ILE A 30 12.64 -4.96 -4.83
C ILE A 30 13.20 -3.63 -5.37
N SER A 31 12.70 -3.19 -6.52
CA SER A 31 13.08 -1.88 -7.04
C SER A 31 12.42 -0.74 -6.25
N ALA A 32 13.12 0.38 -6.11
CA ALA A 32 12.60 1.56 -5.46
C ALA A 32 11.37 2.15 -6.19
N ILE A 33 11.33 2.00 -7.52
CA ILE A 33 10.18 2.38 -8.35
C ILE A 33 8.96 1.55 -7.95
N PHE A 34 9.12 0.23 -7.85
CA PHE A 34 8.02 -0.66 -7.48
C PHE A 34 7.50 -0.37 -6.07
N LEU A 35 8.40 -0.12 -5.11
CA LEU A 35 8.00 0.32 -3.75
C LEU A 35 7.23 1.65 -3.77
N SER A 36 7.63 2.61 -4.63
CA SER A 36 6.92 3.88 -4.81
C SER A 36 5.51 3.68 -5.36
N GLU A 37 5.33 2.77 -6.32
CA GLU A 37 4.01 2.45 -6.87
C GLU A 37 3.09 1.82 -5.83
N ILE A 38 3.61 0.89 -5.02
CA ILE A 38 2.89 0.27 -3.91
C ILE A 38 2.46 1.35 -2.89
N ARG A 39 3.39 2.22 -2.45
CA ARG A 39 3.08 3.32 -1.50
C ARG A 39 2.00 4.27 -2.00
N ARG A 40 1.90 4.46 -3.31
CA ARG A 40 0.91 5.31 -3.97
C ARG A 40 -0.40 4.57 -4.29
N GLY A 41 -0.50 3.28 -3.99
CA GLY A 41 -1.64 2.43 -4.32
C GLY A 41 -1.81 2.18 -5.82
N LYS A 42 -0.78 2.46 -6.64
CA LYS A 42 -0.81 2.23 -8.09
C LYS A 42 -0.64 0.77 -8.45
N ARG A 43 0.00 -0.01 -7.57
CA ARG A 43 0.29 -1.41 -7.83
C ARG A 43 0.13 -2.22 -6.55
N THR A 44 -0.58 -3.34 -6.66
CA THR A 44 -0.76 -4.28 -5.56
C THR A 44 0.42 -5.26 -5.57
N PRO A 45 1.17 -5.42 -4.46
CA PRO A 45 2.20 -6.43 -4.36
C PRO A 45 1.57 -7.84 -4.38
N SER A 46 2.38 -8.87 -4.71
CA SER A 46 1.95 -10.26 -4.48
C SER A 46 1.71 -10.51 -2.99
N LEU A 47 0.87 -11.49 -2.64
CA LEU A 47 0.58 -11.82 -1.24
C LEU A 47 1.86 -12.10 -0.43
N ALA A 48 2.80 -12.86 -1.01
CA ALA A 48 4.09 -13.15 -0.40
C ALA A 48 4.90 -11.87 -0.12
N LEU A 49 4.92 -10.92 -1.06
CA LEU A 49 5.61 -9.65 -0.87
C LEU A 49 4.88 -8.76 0.14
N ALA A 50 3.54 -8.73 0.12
CA ALA A 50 2.73 -7.99 1.08
C ALA A 50 2.99 -8.46 2.51
N ILE A 51 3.06 -9.78 2.74
CA ILE A 51 3.41 -10.37 4.04
C ILE A 51 4.83 -9.96 4.46
N ARG A 52 5.80 -10.00 3.54
CA ARG A 52 7.18 -9.59 3.82
C ARG A 52 7.27 -8.12 4.24
N ILE A 53 6.61 -7.23 3.48
CA ILE A 53 6.55 -5.79 3.79
C ILE A 53 5.86 -5.56 5.13
N ALA A 54 4.73 -6.22 5.38
CA ALA A 54 3.97 -6.09 6.62
C ALA A 54 4.81 -6.50 7.84
N LYS A 55 5.50 -7.63 7.77
CA LYS A 55 6.40 -8.11 8.84
C LYS A 55 7.59 -7.19 9.05
N HIS A 56 8.24 -6.76 7.98
CA HIS A 56 9.44 -5.91 8.04
C HIS A 56 9.14 -4.51 8.57
N CYS A 57 8.06 -3.90 8.08
CA CYS A 57 7.65 -2.55 8.43
C CYS A 57 6.71 -2.48 9.65
N ARG A 58 6.28 -3.62 10.19
CA ARG A 58 5.27 -3.74 11.25
C ARG A 58 3.99 -2.96 10.92
N VAL A 59 3.52 -3.10 9.69
CA VAL A 59 2.29 -2.45 9.20
C VAL A 59 1.22 -3.51 8.89
N PRO A 60 -0.08 -3.19 9.07
CA PRO A 60 -1.16 -4.07 8.66
C PRO A 60 -1.12 -4.34 7.15
N ILE A 61 -1.37 -5.59 6.74
CA ILE A 61 -1.28 -5.99 5.32
C ILE A 61 -2.35 -5.29 4.47
N GLU A 62 -3.49 -4.97 5.07
CA GLU A 62 -4.59 -4.21 4.50
C GLU A 62 -4.16 -2.81 4.07
N SER A 63 -3.09 -2.26 4.66
CA SER A 63 -2.53 -0.97 4.25
C SER A 63 -1.70 -1.02 2.97
N LEU A 64 -1.38 -2.22 2.48
CA LEU A 64 -0.58 -2.46 1.27
C LEU A 64 -1.44 -2.77 0.04
N VAL A 65 -2.74 -3.01 0.26
CA VAL A 65 -3.71 -3.31 -0.79
C VAL A 65 -4.53 -2.05 -1.05
N PRO A 66 -4.77 -1.66 -2.31
CA PRO A 66 -5.66 -0.55 -2.61
C PRO A 66 -7.06 -0.83 -2.05
N ALA A 67 -7.70 0.19 -1.47
CA ALA A 67 -9.09 0.08 -1.05
C ALA A 67 -9.92 -0.26 -2.28
N VAL A 68 -10.55 -1.43 -2.29
CA VAL A 68 -11.47 -1.82 -3.34
C VAL A 68 -12.63 -0.83 -3.29
N HIS A 69 -12.78 -0.03 -4.35
CA HIS A 69 -14.00 0.75 -4.54
C HIS A 69 -15.10 -0.25 -4.92
N THR A 70 -15.75 -0.86 -3.94
CA THR A 70 -17.09 -1.38 -4.15
C THR A 70 -18.00 -0.16 -4.26
N SER A 71 -18.09 0.42 -5.45
CA SER A 71 -19.23 1.24 -5.80
C SER A 71 -20.46 0.39 -5.48
N PRO A 72 -21.43 0.86 -4.68
CA PRO A 72 -22.72 0.20 -4.66
C PRO A 72 -23.24 0.27 -6.09
N THR A 73 -23.37 -0.89 -6.74
CA THR A 73 -24.12 -1.00 -7.98
C THR A 73 -25.46 -0.34 -7.71
N SER A 74 -25.66 0.82 -8.32
CA SER A 74 -26.88 1.60 -8.23
C SER A 74 -28.03 0.67 -8.58
N SER A 75 -28.89 0.46 -7.59
CA SER A 75 -30.20 -0.17 -7.74
C SER A 75 -30.93 0.48 -8.91
N THR A 76 -31.06 -0.26 -10.00
CA THR A 76 -32.17 -0.13 -10.95
C THR A 76 -32.76 -1.52 -11.11
N GLU A 77 -33.35 -2.03 -10.03
CA GLU A 77 -34.39 -3.04 -10.12
C GLU A 77 -35.70 -2.27 -9.92
N ALA A 78 -36.18 -1.69 -11.01
CA ALA A 78 -37.49 -1.04 -11.08
C ALA A 78 -38.45 -2.09 -11.65
N ALA A 79 -39.26 -2.64 -10.74
CA ALA A 79 -40.51 -3.33 -11.05
C ALA A 79 -41.64 -2.32 -11.26
#